data_AF-G7NI60-F1
#
_entry.id   AF-G7NI60-F1
#
_cell.length_a   1.000
_cell.length_b   1.000
_cell.length_c   1.000
_cell.angle_alpha   90.00
_cell.angle_beta   90.00
_cell.angle_gamma   90.00
#
_symmetry.space_group_name_H-M   'P 1'
#
loop_
_entity.id
_entity.type
_entity.pdbx_description
1 polymer ?
#
loop_
_entity_poly.entity_id
_entity_poly.type
_entity_poly.pdbx_seq_one_letter_code
_entity_poly.pdbx_strand_id
1 'polypeptide(L)'
;MDAALLLNVEGVKKTILHGGTGELPNFITGSRVIFHFRTMKCDEERTVIDDSRQVDQPMHIIIGNMFKLEVWEILLTSMRVHEVAEFWCDTIHTGVYPILSRSLRQMAQGKDPTEWHVHTCGLANMFAYHTLGYEDLDELQKEPQPLIFVIELLQVDAPSDYQRETWNLSNHEKMKVVPVLHGEGNRLFKLGRYEEASSKYQEAIICLRNLQTKEKPWEVQWLKLEKMINTLTLNYCQCLLKKEEYYEVLEHTSDILRHHPGIVKAYYVRARAHAEVWNEAEAKADLQKVLELEPSMQKAVRRELRLLENRMAEKQEEERLRCRNMLSQGATQPPAEPPAQPPTAPPAELSTGPPAEPPTAPPAELSTGPPAEPPAELPLSPGHSLQH
;
A
#
# COMPACT_ATOMS: atom_id res chain seq x y z
N MET A 1 22.66 -45.10 2.05
CA MET A 1 22.67 -44.37 0.76
C MET A 1 21.68 -45.05 -0.18
N ASP A 2 20.47 -45.32 0.30
CA ASP A 2 19.32 -44.41 0.47
C ASP A 2 18.58 -44.26 -0.85
N ALA A 3 17.47 -45.00 -0.93
CA ALA A 3 16.60 -45.08 -2.08
C ALA A 3 16.07 -43.69 -2.40
N ALA A 4 16.41 -43.18 -3.59
CA ALA A 4 15.79 -41.98 -4.13
C ALA A 4 14.28 -42.28 -4.27
N LEU A 5 13.46 -41.55 -3.51
CA LEU A 5 12.01 -41.66 -3.60
C LEU A 5 11.53 -40.71 -4.71
N LEU A 6 10.81 -41.26 -5.68
CA LEU A 6 10.02 -40.46 -6.62
C LEU A 6 8.75 -40.05 -5.88
N LEU A 7 8.53 -38.74 -5.70
CA LEU A 7 7.35 -38.20 -5.01
C LEU A 7 6.05 -38.31 -5.84
N ASN A 8 6.00 -39.20 -6.83
CA ASN A 8 4.99 -39.19 -7.91
C ASN A 8 4.86 -37.82 -8.59
N VAL A 9 5.92 -37.01 -8.57
CA VAL A 9 6.00 -35.70 -9.21
C VAL A 9 7.12 -35.75 -10.25
N GLU A 10 6.78 -35.39 -11.48
CA GLU A 10 7.73 -35.34 -12.58
C GLU A 10 8.87 -34.37 -12.25
N GLY A 11 10.11 -34.74 -12.55
CA GLY A 11 11.26 -33.86 -12.35
C GLY A 11 11.67 -33.61 -10.89
N VAL A 12 11.19 -34.41 -9.92
CA VAL A 12 11.59 -34.28 -8.51
C VAL A 12 12.15 -35.60 -7.98
N LYS A 13 13.34 -35.57 -7.38
CA LYS A 13 13.96 -36.72 -6.70
C LYS A 13 14.33 -36.36 -5.28
N LYS A 14 13.85 -37.16 -4.32
CA LYS A 14 14.12 -36.98 -2.89
C LYS A 14 15.15 -38.00 -2.39
N THR A 15 16.16 -37.53 -1.67
CA THR A 15 17.12 -38.33 -0.92
C THR A 15 17.10 -37.90 0.54
N ILE A 16 16.79 -38.81 1.45
CA ILE A 16 16.78 -38.51 2.88
C ILE A 16 18.23 -38.57 3.39
N LEU A 17 18.72 -37.45 3.93
CA LEU A 17 20.06 -37.34 4.52
C LEU A 17 20.03 -37.66 6.02
N HIS A 18 18.96 -37.22 6.71
CA HIS A 18 18.69 -37.54 8.10
C HIS A 18 17.20 -37.85 8.27
N GLY A 19 16.90 -39.02 8.83
CA GLY A 19 15.51 -39.43 9.08
C GLY A 19 14.88 -38.57 10.18
N GLY A 20 13.68 -38.04 9.92
CA GLY A 20 12.93 -37.29 10.92
C GLY A 20 12.33 -38.17 12.00
N THR A 21 11.67 -37.52 12.96
CA THR A 21 11.02 -38.11 14.12
C THR A 21 9.51 -38.25 13.93
N GLY A 22 8.91 -39.21 14.61
CA GLY A 22 7.46 -39.41 14.61
C GLY A 22 6.86 -39.87 13.29
N GLU A 23 5.54 -39.73 13.18
CA GLU A 23 4.78 -39.97 11.96
C GLU A 23 4.81 -38.76 11.02
N LEU A 24 4.40 -38.95 9.77
CA LEU A 24 4.28 -37.85 8.83
C LEU A 24 3.21 -36.86 9.34
N PRO A 25 3.53 -35.57 9.49
CA PRO A 25 2.56 -34.58 9.95
C PRO A 25 1.33 -34.52 9.05
N ASN A 26 0.18 -34.20 9.63
CA ASN A 26 -1.02 -33.94 8.85
C ASN A 26 -1.01 -32.50 8.35
N PHE A 27 -0.57 -32.30 7.10
CA PHE A 27 -0.51 -30.99 6.47
C PHE A 27 -1.89 -30.57 5.96
N ILE A 28 -2.66 -29.88 6.80
CA ILE A 28 -3.95 -29.29 6.40
C ILE A 28 -3.79 -27.88 5.85
N THR A 29 -4.74 -27.41 5.04
CA THR A 29 -4.70 -26.06 4.45
C THR A 29 -4.55 -24.99 5.53
N GLY A 30 -3.51 -24.18 5.32
CA GLY A 30 -2.97 -23.16 6.18
C GLY A 30 -2.22 -23.66 7.41
N SER A 31 -1.69 -24.88 7.41
CA SER A 31 -0.67 -25.25 8.40
C SER A 31 0.57 -24.39 8.18
N ARG A 32 1.20 -23.91 9.26
CA ARG A 32 2.46 -23.17 9.16
C ARG A 32 3.61 -24.16 9.27
N VAL A 33 4.44 -24.21 8.24
CA VAL A 33 5.58 -25.11 8.15
C VAL A 33 6.85 -24.27 8.30
N ILE A 34 7.65 -24.56 9.33
CA ILE A 34 8.87 -23.84 9.67
C ILE A 34 10.07 -24.74 9.36
N PHE A 35 11.04 -24.24 8.62
CA PHE A 35 12.16 -25.04 8.12
C PHE A 35 13.41 -24.20 7.82
N HIS A 36 14.55 -24.86 7.83
CA HIS A 36 15.76 -24.35 7.19
C HIS A 36 15.88 -24.92 5.79
N PHE A 37 16.42 -24.13 4.88
CA PHE A 37 16.77 -24.56 3.54
C PHE A 37 18.17 -24.05 3.15
N ARG A 38 18.78 -24.79 2.23
CA ARG A 38 19.96 -24.41 1.46
C ARG A 38 19.72 -24.78 0.01
N THR A 39 19.86 -23.82 -0.90
CA THR A 39 19.71 -24.03 -2.33
C THR A 39 21.06 -23.97 -3.03
N MET A 40 21.30 -24.92 -3.94
CA MET A 40 22.55 -25.07 -4.66
C MET A 40 22.30 -25.32 -6.16
N LYS A 41 23.26 -24.92 -6.99
CA LYS A 41 23.35 -25.33 -8.40
C LYS A 41 23.70 -26.82 -8.49
N CYS A 42 23.40 -27.43 -9.65
CA CYS A 42 23.73 -28.82 -9.95
C CYS A 42 25.14 -28.99 -10.57
N ASP A 43 26.03 -28.02 -10.38
CA ASP A 43 27.41 -28.05 -10.85
C ASP A 43 28.30 -28.96 -9.96
N GLU A 44 29.52 -29.24 -10.41
CA GLU A 44 30.45 -30.13 -9.69
C GLU A 44 30.78 -29.61 -8.29
N GLU A 45 30.80 -28.28 -8.11
CA GLU A 45 31.11 -27.61 -6.84
C GLU A 45 29.89 -27.46 -5.92
N ARG A 46 28.67 -27.78 -6.40
CA ARG A 46 27.39 -27.53 -5.69
C ARG A 46 27.32 -26.09 -5.17
N THR A 47 27.51 -25.13 -6.06
CA THR A 47 27.57 -23.70 -5.75
C THR A 47 26.32 -23.27 -4.98
N VAL A 48 26.50 -22.69 -3.80
CA VAL A 48 25.40 -22.24 -2.93
C VAL A 48 24.82 -20.93 -3.46
N ILE A 49 23.50 -20.89 -3.60
CA ILE A 49 22.76 -19.69 -4.01
C ILE A 49 22.19 -19.00 -2.77
N ASP A 50 21.51 -19.74 -1.91
CA ASP A 50 20.92 -19.22 -0.67
C ASP A 50 21.03 -20.24 0.45
N ASP A 51 21.23 -19.78 1.68
CA ASP A 51 21.30 -20.61 2.88
C ASP A 51 20.71 -19.88 4.08
N SER A 52 19.55 -20.35 4.54
CA SER A 52 18.85 -19.77 5.69
C SER A 52 19.62 -19.86 7.00
N ARG A 53 20.59 -20.77 7.13
CA ARG A 53 21.41 -20.92 8.34
C ARG A 53 22.50 -19.87 8.45
N GLN A 54 22.89 -19.22 7.35
CA GLN A 54 23.89 -18.14 7.40
C GLN A 54 23.39 -16.90 8.16
N VAL A 55 22.06 -16.71 8.19
CA VAL A 55 21.39 -15.61 8.89
C VAL A 55 20.65 -16.07 10.15
N ASP A 56 20.82 -17.35 10.54
CA ASP A 56 20.15 -18.01 11.67
C ASP A 56 18.63 -17.74 11.74
N GLN A 57 17.99 -17.61 10.57
CA GLN A 57 16.58 -17.28 10.46
C GLN A 57 15.85 -18.37 9.68
N PRO A 58 15.06 -19.23 10.37
CA PRO A 58 14.27 -20.24 9.69
C PRO A 58 13.16 -19.58 8.88
N MET A 59 12.85 -20.17 7.74
CA MET A 59 11.77 -19.71 6.88
C MET A 59 10.48 -20.41 7.28
N HIS A 60 9.33 -19.78 7.01
CA HIS A 60 8.05 -20.45 7.12
C HIS A 60 7.21 -20.26 5.86
N ILE A 61 6.40 -21.27 5.55
CA ILE A 61 5.35 -21.18 4.54
C ILE A 61 4.01 -21.61 5.13
N ILE A 62 2.93 -21.16 4.50
CA ILE A 62 1.57 -21.54 4.85
C ILE A 62 1.03 -22.45 3.74
N ILE A 63 0.72 -23.71 4.08
CA ILE A 63 0.26 -24.72 3.11
C ILE A 63 -1.04 -24.27 2.43
N GLY A 64 -1.13 -24.37 1.11
CA GLY A 64 -2.33 -24.02 0.35
C GLY A 64 -2.57 -22.51 0.15
N ASN A 65 -1.58 -21.66 0.47
CA ASN A 65 -1.64 -20.23 0.18
C ASN A 65 -0.99 -19.86 -1.18
N MET A 66 -0.81 -20.82 -2.10
CA MET A 66 -0.19 -20.63 -3.41
C MET A 66 1.16 -19.90 -3.29
N PHE A 67 2.12 -20.53 -2.60
CA PHE A 67 3.46 -19.97 -2.47
C PHE A 67 4.10 -19.75 -3.85
N LYS A 68 4.98 -18.74 -3.98
CA LYS A 68 5.60 -18.37 -5.28
C LYS A 68 6.33 -19.52 -5.97
N LEU A 69 6.73 -20.54 -5.21
CA LEU A 69 7.38 -21.76 -5.69
C LEU A 69 6.58 -22.98 -5.21
N GLU A 70 5.60 -23.39 -6.02
CA GLU A 70 4.63 -24.45 -5.67
C GLU A 70 5.29 -25.78 -5.31
N VAL A 71 6.41 -26.11 -5.96
CA VAL A 71 7.13 -27.37 -5.69
C VAL A 71 7.55 -27.49 -4.22
N TRP A 72 7.84 -26.39 -3.52
CA TRP A 72 8.25 -26.45 -2.11
C TRP A 72 7.15 -26.96 -1.19
N GLU A 73 5.88 -26.68 -1.47
CA GLU A 73 4.77 -27.29 -0.70
C GLU A 73 4.80 -28.82 -0.85
N ILE A 74 5.09 -29.33 -2.05
CA ILE A 74 5.22 -30.77 -2.31
C ILE A 74 6.44 -31.35 -1.57
N LEU A 75 7.59 -30.67 -1.60
CA LEU A 75 8.80 -31.15 -0.93
C LEU A 75 8.56 -31.26 0.58
N LEU A 76 8.02 -30.22 1.20
CA LEU A 76 7.81 -30.11 2.64
C LEU A 76 6.74 -31.09 3.15
N THR A 77 5.64 -31.25 2.40
CA THR A 77 4.57 -32.19 2.78
C THR A 77 4.99 -33.66 2.70
N SER A 78 6.14 -33.95 2.08
CA SER A 78 6.74 -35.29 2.06
C SER A 78 7.62 -35.60 3.27
N MET A 79 7.92 -34.61 4.12
CA MET A 79 8.94 -34.70 5.17
C MET A 79 8.34 -34.91 6.56
N ARG A 80 9.07 -35.63 7.41
CA ARG A 80 8.81 -35.73 8.86
C ARG A 80 9.49 -34.59 9.61
N VAL A 81 8.99 -34.29 10.82
CA VAL A 81 9.60 -33.27 11.68
C VAL A 81 11.02 -33.69 12.06
N HIS A 82 11.98 -32.77 11.95
CA HIS A 82 13.43 -32.96 12.06
C HIS A 82 14.07 -33.81 10.96
N GLU A 83 13.35 -34.10 9.87
CA GLU A 83 13.96 -34.73 8.69
C GLU A 83 14.84 -33.72 7.96
N VAL A 84 16.02 -34.18 7.51
CA VAL A 84 16.86 -33.45 6.56
C VAL A 84 16.85 -34.22 5.24
N ALA A 85 16.38 -33.60 4.17
CA ALA A 85 16.30 -34.22 2.85
C ALA A 85 16.89 -33.32 1.77
N GLU A 86 17.59 -33.95 0.83
CA GLU A 86 18.05 -33.36 -0.41
C GLU A 86 17.03 -33.63 -1.52
N PHE A 87 16.62 -32.59 -2.21
CA PHE A 87 15.70 -32.65 -3.32
C PHE A 87 16.38 -32.12 -4.57
N TRP A 88 16.51 -32.97 -5.58
CA TRP A 88 16.86 -32.51 -6.91
C TRP A 88 15.57 -32.16 -7.65
N CYS A 89 15.48 -30.94 -8.17
CA CYS A 89 14.34 -30.42 -8.90
C CYS A 89 14.76 -29.96 -10.29
N ASP A 90 14.08 -30.48 -11.29
CA ASP A 90 14.26 -30.12 -12.70
C ASP A 90 13.85 -28.67 -13.00
N THR A 91 14.34 -28.13 -14.12
CA THR A 91 14.08 -26.77 -14.59
C THR A 91 12.58 -26.43 -14.68
N ILE A 92 11.72 -27.43 -14.92
CA ILE A 92 10.25 -27.23 -14.93
C ILE A 92 9.71 -26.63 -13.62
N HIS A 93 10.41 -26.85 -12.50
CA HIS A 93 9.98 -26.36 -11.18
C HIS A 93 10.76 -25.12 -10.72
N THR A 94 11.98 -24.90 -11.21
CA THR A 94 12.93 -23.92 -10.65
C THR A 94 12.89 -22.56 -11.31
N GLY A 95 12.17 -22.38 -12.43
CA GLY A 95 12.18 -21.14 -13.22
C GLY A 95 11.78 -19.87 -12.46
N VAL A 96 10.98 -19.98 -11.40
CA VAL A 96 10.57 -18.84 -10.55
C VAL A 96 11.47 -18.63 -9.32
N TYR A 97 12.47 -19.50 -9.12
CA TYR A 97 13.38 -19.42 -7.98
C TYR A 97 14.17 -18.10 -7.90
N PRO A 98 14.70 -17.52 -8.99
CA PRO A 98 15.42 -16.23 -8.92
C PRO A 98 14.57 -15.10 -8.30
N ILE A 99 13.28 -15.05 -8.65
CA ILE A 99 12.34 -14.06 -8.13
C ILE A 99 12.09 -14.28 -6.64
N LEU A 100 11.98 -15.54 -6.21
CA LEU A 100 11.84 -15.90 -4.81
C LEU A 100 13.10 -15.57 -4.01
N SER A 101 14.29 -15.96 -4.49
CA SER A 101 15.58 -15.69 -3.88
C SER A 101 15.80 -14.19 -3.64
N ARG A 102 15.47 -13.34 -4.62
CA ARG A 102 15.50 -11.88 -4.43
C ARG A 102 14.64 -11.44 -3.24
N SER A 103 13.40 -11.94 -3.13
CA SER A 103 12.53 -11.64 -1.99
C SER A 103 13.13 -12.14 -0.67
N LEU A 104 13.73 -13.33 -0.65
CA LEU A 104 14.38 -13.90 0.55
C LEU A 104 15.54 -13.02 1.03
N ARG A 105 16.42 -12.59 0.12
CA ARG A 105 17.56 -11.72 0.43
C ARG A 105 17.14 -10.35 0.95
N GLN A 106 16.05 -9.78 0.42
CA GLN A 106 15.50 -8.51 0.89
C GLN A 106 14.90 -8.63 2.30
N MET A 107 14.17 -9.71 2.58
CA MET A 107 13.64 -9.97 3.92
C MET A 107 14.77 -10.12 4.95
N ALA A 108 15.86 -10.79 4.60
CA ALA A 108 17.05 -10.91 5.46
C ALA A 108 17.71 -9.55 5.76
N GLN A 109 17.52 -8.55 4.90
CA GLN A 109 17.97 -7.16 5.10
C GLN A 109 16.96 -6.31 5.90
N GLY A 110 15.85 -6.89 6.38
CA GLY A 110 14.80 -6.18 7.13
C GLY A 110 13.93 -5.25 6.28
N LYS A 111 13.95 -5.39 4.95
CA LYS A 111 13.06 -4.65 4.04
C LYS A 111 11.72 -5.38 3.91
N ASP A 112 10.62 -4.64 3.88
CA ASP A 112 9.28 -5.23 3.86
C ASP A 112 9.03 -5.95 2.51
N PRO A 113 8.64 -7.24 2.49
CA PRO A 113 8.30 -7.94 1.24
C PRO A 113 7.10 -7.34 0.49
N THR A 114 6.31 -6.46 1.13
CA THR A 114 5.18 -5.74 0.52
C THR A 114 5.52 -4.34 0.01
N GLU A 115 6.73 -3.82 0.26
CA GLU A 115 7.17 -2.48 -0.21
C GLU A 115 7.12 -2.33 -1.75
N TRP A 116 7.04 -3.45 -2.48
CA TRP A 116 6.96 -3.48 -3.95
C TRP A 116 5.55 -3.59 -4.54
N HIS A 117 4.49 -3.72 -3.74
CA HIS A 117 3.12 -3.60 -4.27
C HIS A 117 2.69 -2.14 -4.50
N VAL A 118 3.61 -1.18 -4.32
CA VAL A 118 3.42 0.21 -4.76
C VAL A 118 3.46 0.27 -6.29
N HIS A 119 2.30 0.01 -6.90
CA HIS A 119 1.78 0.57 -8.14
C HIS A 119 2.76 1.33 -9.06
N THR A 120 3.79 0.70 -9.62
CA THR A 120 4.51 1.25 -10.78
C THR A 120 3.67 1.06 -12.04
N CYS A 121 2.85 2.06 -12.34
CA CYS A 121 2.10 2.19 -13.58
C CYS A 121 3.04 2.27 -14.80
N GLY A 122 2.50 1.97 -15.99
CA GLY A 122 3.22 1.78 -17.25
C GLY A 122 4.30 2.82 -17.61
N LEU A 123 5.29 2.34 -18.36
CA LEU A 123 6.55 2.96 -18.85
C LEU A 123 7.82 2.68 -18.03
N ALA A 124 7.77 2.61 -16.68
CA ALA A 124 8.95 2.21 -15.89
C ALA A 124 9.30 0.71 -16.04
N ASN A 125 8.31 -0.10 -16.44
CA ASN A 125 8.47 -1.54 -16.56
C ASN A 125 9.38 -1.93 -17.74
N MET A 126 9.48 -1.14 -18.82
CA MET A 126 10.25 -1.57 -20.01
C MET A 126 11.78 -1.60 -19.81
N PHE A 127 12.31 -0.90 -18.80
CA PHE A 127 13.76 -0.82 -18.56
C PHE A 127 14.25 -1.69 -17.38
N ALA A 128 13.34 -2.27 -16.59
CA ALA A 128 13.67 -3.07 -15.40
C ALA A 128 13.71 -4.60 -15.67
N TYR A 129 13.69 -5.04 -16.93
CA TYR A 129 13.57 -6.45 -17.29
C TYR A 129 14.89 -7.24 -17.36
N HIS A 130 16.04 -6.62 -17.09
CA HIS A 130 17.33 -7.31 -17.27
C HIS A 130 18.10 -7.62 -15.99
N THR A 131 17.64 -7.13 -14.83
CA THR A 131 18.34 -7.40 -13.57
C THR A 131 17.41 -7.41 -12.34
N LEU A 132 17.56 -8.44 -11.52
CA LEU A 132 17.04 -8.61 -10.16
C LEU A 132 17.91 -7.88 -9.13
N GLY A 133 19.01 -7.24 -9.56
CA GLY A 133 19.99 -6.56 -8.71
C GLY A 133 21.05 -7.50 -8.11
N TYR A 134 21.09 -8.76 -8.56
CA TYR A 134 22.02 -9.78 -8.11
C TYR A 134 22.51 -10.57 -9.32
N GLU A 135 23.81 -10.50 -9.63
CA GLU A 135 24.39 -11.09 -10.85
C GLU A 135 24.11 -12.60 -10.95
N ASP A 136 24.22 -13.31 -9.83
CA ASP A 136 23.97 -14.75 -9.76
C ASP A 136 22.51 -15.14 -10.03
N LEU A 137 21.55 -14.31 -9.60
CA LEU A 137 20.13 -14.50 -9.89
C LEU A 137 19.77 -14.11 -11.32
N ASP A 138 20.45 -13.10 -11.87
CA ASP A 138 20.26 -12.67 -13.26
C ASP A 138 20.74 -13.73 -14.24
N GLU A 139 21.89 -14.36 -13.95
CA GLU A 139 22.37 -15.53 -14.68
C GLU A 139 21.37 -16.67 -14.60
N LEU A 140 20.88 -16.99 -13.39
CA LEU A 140 19.91 -18.07 -13.19
C LEU A 140 18.57 -17.80 -13.89
N GLN A 141 18.18 -16.54 -14.03
CA GLN A 141 16.98 -16.14 -14.78
C GLN A 141 17.19 -16.23 -16.31
N LYS A 142 18.39 -15.89 -16.79
CA LYS A 142 18.75 -16.01 -18.22
C LYS A 142 18.89 -17.46 -18.66
N GLU A 143 19.49 -18.29 -17.81
CA GLU A 143 19.73 -19.71 -18.06
C GLU A 143 19.11 -20.56 -16.94
N PRO A 144 17.79 -20.85 -17.03
CA PRO A 144 17.11 -21.73 -16.09
C PRO A 144 17.75 -23.12 -16.08
N GLN A 145 18.07 -23.61 -14.89
CA GLN A 145 18.73 -24.89 -14.68
C GLN A 145 18.10 -25.66 -13.51
N PRO A 146 18.31 -26.98 -13.41
CA PRO A 146 17.88 -27.74 -12.24
C PRO A 146 18.61 -27.27 -10.99
N LEU A 147 17.93 -27.34 -9.85
CA LEU A 147 18.46 -26.91 -8.55
C LEU A 147 18.36 -28.03 -7.52
N ILE A 148 19.26 -27.98 -6.54
CA ILE A 148 19.25 -28.86 -5.38
C ILE A 148 18.76 -28.05 -4.18
N PHE A 149 17.70 -28.53 -3.54
CA PHE A 149 17.19 -27.99 -2.28
C PHE A 149 17.51 -28.97 -1.15
N VAL A 150 18.34 -28.56 -0.20
CA VAL A 150 18.51 -29.28 1.07
C VAL A 150 17.63 -28.60 2.10
N ILE A 151 16.63 -29.32 2.61
CA ILE A 151 15.64 -28.80 3.53
C ILE A 151 15.72 -29.59 4.84
N GLU A 152 15.63 -28.87 5.95
CA GLU A 152 15.42 -29.41 7.29
C GLU A 152 14.07 -28.93 7.82
N LEU A 153 13.13 -29.84 8.00
CA LEU A 153 11.82 -29.50 8.54
C LEU A 153 11.91 -29.37 10.07
N LEU A 154 11.65 -28.18 10.62
CA LEU A 154 11.77 -27.94 12.07
C LEU A 154 10.47 -28.18 12.81
N GLN A 155 9.36 -27.64 12.30
CA GLN A 155 8.08 -27.63 12.99
C GLN A 155 6.92 -27.46 12.01
N VAL A 156 5.78 -28.06 12.35
CA VAL A 156 4.51 -27.88 11.65
C VAL A 156 3.46 -27.49 12.67
N ASP A 157 2.95 -26.27 12.59
CA ASP A 157 1.88 -25.78 13.45
C ASP A 157 0.52 -25.96 12.76
N ALA A 158 -0.45 -26.45 13.53
CA ALA A 158 -1.80 -26.50 13.06
C ALA A 158 -2.35 -25.06 12.87
N PRO A 159 -3.33 -24.87 11.98
CA PRO A 159 -4.10 -23.64 11.81
C PRO A 159 -4.55 -22.93 13.10
N SER A 160 -4.82 -23.71 14.15
CA SER A 160 -5.30 -23.27 15.45
C SER A 160 -4.20 -22.80 16.40
N ASP A 161 -2.96 -23.19 16.13
CA ASP A 161 -1.86 -23.14 17.09
C ASP A 161 -0.99 -21.89 16.91
N TYR A 162 -1.25 -21.11 15.86
CA TYR A 162 -0.63 -19.81 15.64
C TYR A 162 -1.66 -18.76 15.25
N GLN A 163 -1.41 -17.50 15.64
CA GLN A 163 -2.27 -16.39 15.28
C GLN A 163 -2.08 -16.11 13.78
N ARG A 164 -2.98 -16.65 12.96
CA ARG A 164 -2.99 -16.45 11.51
C ARG A 164 -3.22 -15.00 11.19
N GLU A 165 -2.21 -14.38 10.62
CA GLU A 165 -2.34 -13.06 10.04
C GLU A 165 -3.22 -13.14 8.78
N THR A 166 -4.13 -12.17 8.64
CA THR A 166 -5.27 -12.19 7.72
C THR A 166 -4.88 -12.27 6.24
N TRP A 167 -3.62 -11.95 5.92
CA TRP A 167 -3.04 -12.11 4.58
C TRP A 167 -2.90 -13.57 4.13
N ASN A 168 -2.74 -14.52 5.06
CA ASN A 168 -2.48 -15.93 4.79
C ASN A 168 -3.74 -16.80 4.55
N LEU A 169 -4.93 -16.19 4.50
CA LEU A 169 -6.18 -16.92 4.31
C LEU A 169 -6.52 -17.13 2.82
N SER A 170 -7.06 -18.31 2.49
CA SER A 170 -7.56 -18.59 1.14
C SER A 170 -8.72 -17.66 0.75
N ASN A 171 -9.01 -17.54 -0.55
CA ASN A 171 -10.04 -16.62 -1.03
C ASN A 171 -11.43 -16.87 -0.37
N HIS A 172 -11.76 -18.15 -0.17
CA HIS A 172 -13.03 -18.56 0.46
C HIS A 172 -13.05 -18.32 1.97
N GLU A 173 -11.91 -18.46 2.65
CA GLU A 173 -11.78 -18.15 4.08
C GLU A 173 -11.82 -16.64 4.34
N LYS A 174 -11.19 -15.83 3.47
CA LYS A 174 -11.28 -14.36 3.52
C LYS A 174 -12.73 -13.87 3.49
N MET A 175 -13.56 -14.47 2.62
CA MET A 175 -14.99 -14.16 2.55
C MET A 175 -15.77 -14.50 3.82
N LYS A 176 -15.33 -15.50 4.60
CA LYS A 176 -15.95 -15.86 5.89
C LYS A 176 -15.46 -14.99 7.04
N VAL A 177 -14.21 -14.51 6.98
CA VAL A 177 -13.59 -13.69 8.02
C VAL A 177 -14.08 -12.24 7.97
N VAL A 178 -14.35 -11.69 6.78
CA VAL A 178 -14.80 -10.30 6.63
C VAL A 178 -16.06 -9.97 7.45
N PRO A 179 -17.15 -10.78 7.45
CA PRO A 179 -18.30 -10.54 8.32
C PRO A 179 -17.97 -10.55 9.82
N VAL A 180 -17.03 -11.39 10.25
CA VAL A 180 -16.59 -11.46 11.65
C VAL A 180 -15.82 -10.20 12.03
N LEU A 181 -14.86 -9.78 11.20
CA LEU A 181 -14.11 -8.53 11.40
C LEU A 181 -15.03 -7.31 11.38
N HIS A 182 -16.01 -7.29 10.48
CA HIS A 182 -17.03 -6.23 10.44
C HIS A 182 -17.86 -6.18 11.72
N GLY A 183 -18.32 -7.34 12.21
CA GLY A 183 -19.06 -7.46 13.45
C GLY A 183 -18.25 -7.00 14.67
N GLU A 184 -16.98 -7.40 14.72
CA GLU A 184 -16.05 -7.03 15.79
C GLU A 184 -15.73 -5.53 15.79
N GLY A 185 -15.45 -4.96 14.62
CA GLY A 185 -15.29 -3.51 14.46
C GLY A 185 -16.52 -2.74 14.91
N ASN A 186 -17.73 -3.22 14.57
CA ASN A 186 -18.98 -2.59 15.01
C ASN A 186 -19.15 -2.67 16.55
N ARG A 187 -18.73 -3.78 17.16
CA ARG A 187 -18.75 -3.96 18.62
C ARG A 187 -17.78 -3.01 19.31
N LEU A 188 -16.53 -2.94 18.85
CA LEU A 188 -15.49 -2.06 19.38
C LEU A 188 -15.86 -0.58 19.23
N PHE A 189 -16.44 -0.20 18.08
CA PHE A 189 -16.94 1.16 17.85
C PHE A 189 -18.01 1.56 18.88
N LYS A 190 -18.96 0.66 19.19
CA LYS A 190 -19.99 0.91 20.21
C LYS A 190 -19.41 1.03 21.62
N LEU A 191 -18.28 0.37 21.89
CA LEU A 191 -17.55 0.47 23.16
C LEU A 191 -16.65 1.71 23.26
N GLY A 192 -16.58 2.55 22.21
CA GLY A 192 -15.72 3.73 22.18
C GLY A 192 -14.23 3.41 21.92
N ARG A 193 -13.88 2.15 21.63
CA ARG A 193 -12.51 1.73 21.31
C ARG A 193 -12.25 1.97 19.82
N TYR A 194 -12.11 3.25 19.45
CA TYR A 194 -12.06 3.66 18.04
C TYR A 194 -10.80 3.16 17.33
N GLU A 195 -9.63 3.16 17.99
CA GLU A 195 -8.36 2.71 17.40
C GLU A 195 -8.43 1.24 16.95
N GLU A 196 -8.88 0.37 17.84
CA GLU A 196 -8.99 -1.06 17.55
C GLU A 196 -10.11 -1.34 16.54
N ALA A 197 -11.20 -0.56 16.59
CA ALA A 197 -12.24 -0.63 15.57
C ALA A 197 -11.70 -0.25 14.19
N SER A 198 -10.89 0.81 14.07
CA SER A 198 -10.23 1.18 12.82
C SER A 198 -9.35 0.06 12.30
N SER A 199 -8.50 -0.54 13.14
CA SER A 199 -7.64 -1.65 12.73
C SER A 199 -8.44 -2.82 12.18
N LYS A 200 -9.56 -3.18 12.83
CA LYS A 200 -10.44 -4.27 12.35
C LYS A 200 -11.11 -3.97 11.02
N TYR A 201 -11.53 -2.72 10.78
CA TYR A 201 -12.09 -2.33 9.49
C TYR A 201 -11.02 -2.30 8.39
N GLN A 202 -9.83 -1.77 8.66
CA GLN A 202 -8.70 -1.76 7.71
C GLN A 202 -8.31 -3.19 7.31
N GLU A 203 -8.19 -4.09 8.29
CA GLU A 203 -7.91 -5.52 8.09
C GLU A 203 -8.93 -6.16 7.12
N ALA A 204 -10.23 -5.87 7.33
CA ALA A 204 -11.29 -6.35 6.46
C ALA A 204 -11.26 -5.74 5.05
N ILE A 205 -10.94 -4.44 4.93
CA ILE A 205 -10.82 -3.73 3.64
C ILE A 205 -9.66 -4.32 2.83
N ILE A 206 -8.50 -4.54 3.44
CA ILE A 206 -7.34 -5.15 2.79
C ILE A 206 -7.68 -6.54 2.28
N CYS A 207 -8.38 -7.35 3.09
CA CYS A 207 -8.84 -8.67 2.66
C CYS A 207 -9.70 -8.62 1.41
N LEU A 208 -10.68 -7.71 1.38
CA LEU A 208 -11.58 -7.57 0.23
C LEU A 208 -10.89 -6.99 -1.01
N ARG A 209 -10.00 -6.00 -0.86
CA ARG A 209 -9.24 -5.44 -1.98
C ARG A 209 -8.36 -6.50 -2.64
N ASN A 210 -7.70 -7.34 -1.84
CA ASN A 210 -6.90 -8.46 -2.34
C ASN A 210 -7.73 -9.49 -3.13
N LEU A 211 -9.01 -9.69 -2.76
CA LEU A 211 -9.93 -10.52 -3.55
C LEU A 211 -10.34 -9.80 -4.83
N GLN A 212 -10.65 -8.51 -4.74
CA GLN A 212 -11.11 -7.68 -5.85
C GLN A 212 -10.09 -7.62 -7.00
N THR A 213 -8.78 -7.64 -6.71
CA THR A 213 -7.72 -7.67 -7.73
C THR A 213 -7.71 -8.92 -8.61
N LYS A 214 -8.28 -10.04 -8.12
CA LYS A 214 -8.36 -11.31 -8.87
C LYS A 214 -9.62 -11.40 -9.74
N GLU A 215 -10.59 -10.52 -9.51
CA GLU A 215 -11.86 -10.49 -10.23
C GLU A 215 -11.83 -9.46 -11.35
N LYS A 216 -12.56 -9.72 -12.45
CA LYS A 216 -12.65 -8.75 -13.53
C LYS A 216 -13.51 -7.55 -13.11
N PRO A 217 -13.09 -6.32 -13.44
CA PRO A 217 -13.90 -5.13 -13.17
C PRO A 217 -15.32 -5.26 -13.71
N TRP A 218 -16.29 -4.71 -12.99
CA TRP A 218 -17.72 -4.64 -13.37
C TRP A 218 -18.49 -5.97 -13.40
N GLU A 219 -17.86 -7.09 -13.06
CA GLU A 219 -18.59 -8.33 -12.84
C GLU A 219 -19.41 -8.30 -11.55
N VAL A 220 -20.45 -9.15 -11.47
CA VAL A 220 -21.36 -9.21 -10.32
C VAL A 220 -20.61 -9.44 -9.00
N GLN A 221 -19.58 -10.29 -9.02
CA GLN A 221 -18.76 -10.55 -7.83
C GLN A 221 -17.90 -9.35 -7.47
N TRP A 222 -17.28 -8.69 -8.46
CA TRP A 222 -16.48 -7.49 -8.25
C TRP A 222 -17.32 -6.35 -7.65
N LEU A 223 -18.52 -6.09 -8.19
CA LEU A 223 -19.46 -5.09 -7.65
C LEU A 223 -19.93 -5.43 -6.23
N LYS A 224 -20.10 -6.72 -5.93
CA LYS A 224 -20.43 -7.17 -4.57
C LYS A 224 -19.29 -6.90 -3.58
N LEU A 225 -18.05 -7.20 -3.98
CA LEU A 225 -16.86 -6.89 -3.19
C LEU A 225 -16.71 -5.38 -2.99
N GLU A 226 -16.88 -4.61 -4.05
CA GLU A 226 -16.79 -3.15 -4.01
C GLU A 226 -17.82 -2.54 -3.06
N LYS A 227 -19.07 -3.00 -3.12
CA LYS A 227 -20.12 -2.58 -2.17
C LYS A 227 -19.73 -2.87 -0.72
N MET A 228 -19.12 -4.03 -0.45
CA MET A 228 -18.65 -4.40 0.89
C MET A 228 -17.48 -3.53 1.33
N ILE A 229 -16.50 -3.27 0.44
CA ILE A 229 -15.38 -2.36 0.67
C ILE A 229 -15.91 -0.98 1.04
N ASN A 230 -16.78 -0.40 0.23
CA ASN A 230 -17.37 0.93 0.49
C ASN A 230 -18.09 0.98 1.83
N THR A 231 -18.81 -0.07 2.20
CA THR A 231 -19.50 -0.16 3.50
C THR A 231 -18.51 -0.14 4.67
N LEU A 232 -17.42 -0.89 4.57
CA LEU A 232 -16.36 -0.95 5.59
C LEU A 232 -15.57 0.36 5.65
N THR A 233 -15.21 0.93 4.50
CA THR A 233 -14.52 2.23 4.43
C THR A 233 -15.36 3.34 5.08
N LEU A 234 -16.68 3.35 4.87
CA LEU A 234 -17.55 4.32 5.55
C LEU A 234 -17.66 4.08 7.06
N ASN A 235 -17.53 2.84 7.54
CA ASN A 235 -17.46 2.55 8.97
C ASN A 235 -16.10 2.95 9.56
N TYR A 236 -15.01 2.74 8.82
CA TYR A 236 -13.67 3.23 9.15
C TYR A 236 -13.65 4.76 9.23
N CYS A 237 -14.25 5.46 8.26
CA CYS A 237 -14.38 6.92 8.29
C CYS A 237 -15.14 7.42 9.54
N GLN A 238 -16.11 6.67 10.05
CA GLN A 238 -16.78 7.03 11.31
C GLN A 238 -15.84 6.92 12.52
N CYS A 239 -14.87 6.00 12.50
CA CYS A 239 -13.82 5.91 13.52
C CYS A 239 -12.89 7.12 13.41
N LEU A 240 -12.44 7.45 12.21
CA LEU A 240 -11.58 8.62 11.96
C LEU A 240 -12.25 9.93 12.39
N LEU A 241 -13.54 10.11 12.12
CA LEU A 241 -14.32 11.25 12.64
C LEU A 241 -14.30 11.34 14.16
N LYS A 242 -14.17 10.21 14.88
CA LYS A 242 -14.07 10.18 16.34
C LYS A 242 -12.65 10.38 16.85
N LYS A 243 -11.65 10.10 16.00
CA LYS A 243 -10.23 10.37 16.24
C LYS A 243 -9.78 11.76 15.78
N GLU A 244 -10.71 12.55 15.23
CA GLU A 244 -10.46 13.90 14.70
C GLU A 244 -9.55 13.92 13.46
N GLU A 245 -9.43 12.79 12.76
CA GLU A 245 -8.64 12.64 11.53
C GLU A 245 -9.49 13.00 10.29
N TYR A 246 -9.86 14.28 10.17
CA TYR A 246 -10.86 14.71 9.19
C TYR A 246 -10.42 14.66 7.74
N TYR A 247 -9.13 14.92 7.45
CA TYR A 247 -8.63 14.97 6.07
C TYR A 247 -8.68 13.59 5.38
N GLU A 248 -8.30 12.52 6.08
CA GLU A 248 -8.39 11.16 5.56
C GLU A 248 -9.85 10.75 5.28
N VAL A 249 -10.79 11.20 6.12
CA VAL A 249 -12.23 11.02 5.86
C VAL A 249 -12.65 11.71 4.57
N LEU A 250 -12.19 12.93 4.32
CA LEU A 250 -12.51 13.67 3.09
C LEU A 250 -11.96 12.97 1.85
N GLU A 251 -10.74 12.42 1.92
CA GLU A 251 -10.14 11.67 0.82
C GLU A 251 -10.94 10.41 0.49
N HIS A 252 -11.18 9.56 1.50
CA HIS A 252 -11.92 8.32 1.32
C HIS A 252 -13.35 8.53 0.83
N THR A 253 -14.07 9.49 1.42
CA THR A 253 -15.46 9.76 1.01
C THR A 253 -15.54 10.40 -0.38
N SER A 254 -14.59 11.26 -0.75
CA SER A 254 -14.53 11.85 -2.09
C SER A 254 -14.20 10.82 -3.17
N ASP A 255 -13.31 9.87 -2.87
CA ASP A 255 -13.00 8.76 -3.77
C ASP A 255 -14.21 7.85 -4.00
N ILE A 256 -14.90 7.47 -2.91
CA ILE A 256 -16.15 6.70 -2.99
C ILE A 256 -17.18 7.43 -3.87
N LEU A 257 -17.36 8.74 -3.67
CA LEU A 257 -18.38 9.52 -4.38
C LEU A 257 -18.01 9.78 -5.85
N ARG A 258 -16.73 9.77 -6.21
CA ARG A 258 -16.28 9.85 -7.60
C ARG A 258 -16.75 8.65 -8.41
N HIS A 259 -16.71 7.46 -7.81
CA HIS A 259 -17.11 6.21 -8.46
C HIS A 259 -18.59 5.87 -8.23
N HIS A 260 -19.13 6.22 -7.06
CA HIS A 260 -20.46 5.84 -6.60
C HIS A 260 -21.25 7.04 -6.05
N PRO A 261 -21.71 7.95 -6.93
CA PRO A 261 -22.43 9.17 -6.53
C PRO A 261 -23.82 8.91 -5.92
N GLY A 262 -24.27 7.65 -5.87
CA GLY A 262 -25.54 7.26 -5.23
C GLY A 262 -25.43 6.93 -3.73
N ILE A 263 -24.21 6.92 -3.15
CA ILE A 263 -24.02 6.46 -1.77
C ILE A 263 -24.29 7.60 -0.79
N VAL A 264 -25.54 7.68 -0.33
CA VAL A 264 -26.05 8.70 0.62
C VAL A 264 -25.18 8.82 1.88
N LYS A 265 -24.80 7.69 2.47
CA LYS A 265 -23.98 7.66 3.69
C LYS A 265 -22.61 8.33 3.49
N ALA A 266 -22.04 8.29 2.28
CA ALA A 266 -20.77 8.94 1.98
C ALA A 266 -20.89 10.47 2.01
N TYR A 267 -21.93 11.04 1.40
CA TYR A 267 -22.24 12.47 1.52
C TYR A 267 -22.46 12.89 2.98
N TYR A 268 -23.22 12.11 3.76
CA TYR A 268 -23.47 12.43 5.16
C TYR A 268 -22.19 12.42 6.02
N VAL A 269 -21.31 11.44 5.81
CA VAL A 269 -20.01 11.37 6.50
C VAL A 269 -19.10 12.52 6.08
N ARG A 270 -19.02 12.81 4.78
CA ARG A 270 -18.18 13.88 4.22
C ARG A 270 -18.62 15.27 4.70
N ALA A 271 -19.93 15.52 4.73
CA ALA A 271 -20.49 16.74 5.30
C ALA A 271 -20.05 16.98 6.75
N ARG A 272 -20.06 15.91 7.57
CA ARG A 272 -19.60 16.00 8.96
C ARG A 272 -18.11 16.31 9.04
N ALA A 273 -17.28 15.74 8.19
CA ALA A 273 -15.86 16.08 8.12
C ALA A 273 -15.64 17.54 7.67
N HIS A 274 -16.34 18.00 6.62
CA HIS A 274 -16.29 19.40 6.17
C HIS A 274 -16.69 20.39 7.26
N ALA A 275 -17.68 20.04 8.09
CA ALA A 275 -18.09 20.85 9.22
C ALA A 275 -17.02 20.98 10.32
N GLU A 276 -16.12 20.00 10.48
CA GLU A 276 -15.00 20.05 11.44
C GLU A 276 -13.81 20.85 10.88
N VAL A 277 -13.63 20.87 9.55
CA VAL A 277 -12.56 21.65 8.89
C VAL A 277 -13.00 23.03 8.40
N TRP A 278 -14.18 23.51 8.82
CA TRP A 278 -14.72 24.85 8.50
C TRP A 278 -15.08 25.10 7.03
N ASN A 279 -15.34 24.04 6.27
CA ASN A 279 -15.80 24.11 4.88
C ASN A 279 -17.33 24.17 4.84
N GLU A 280 -17.90 25.32 5.20
CA GLU A 280 -19.35 25.47 5.39
C GLU A 280 -20.15 25.23 4.09
N ALA A 281 -19.67 25.77 2.96
CA ALA A 281 -20.35 25.67 1.68
C ALA A 281 -20.45 24.21 1.20
N GLU A 282 -19.34 23.49 1.30
CA GLU A 282 -19.22 22.08 0.94
C GLU A 282 -20.05 21.20 1.88
N ALA A 283 -20.02 21.46 3.18
CA ALA A 283 -20.84 20.73 4.15
C ALA A 283 -22.34 20.89 3.85
N LYS A 284 -22.80 22.11 3.55
CA LYS A 284 -24.20 22.39 3.18
C LYS A 284 -24.58 21.70 1.86
N ALA A 285 -23.70 21.74 0.86
CA ALA A 285 -23.92 21.08 -0.42
C ALA A 285 -24.08 19.56 -0.26
N ASP A 286 -23.22 18.92 0.53
CA ASP A 286 -23.30 17.48 0.80
C ASP A 286 -24.57 17.12 1.58
N LEU A 287 -24.96 17.90 2.60
CA LEU A 287 -26.19 17.70 3.35
C LEU A 287 -27.45 17.88 2.49
N GLN A 288 -27.44 18.84 1.57
CA GLN A 288 -28.51 19.00 0.60
C GLN A 288 -28.58 17.77 -0.32
N LYS A 289 -27.43 17.24 -0.75
CA LYS A 289 -27.37 16.04 -1.58
C LYS A 289 -27.92 14.80 -0.86
N VAL A 290 -27.70 14.69 0.45
CA VAL A 290 -28.31 13.65 1.28
C VAL A 290 -29.84 13.73 1.22
N LEU A 291 -30.43 14.94 1.29
CA LEU A 291 -31.89 15.11 1.22
C LEU A 291 -32.48 14.82 -0.15
N GLU A 292 -31.73 15.12 -1.23
CA GLU A 292 -32.13 14.78 -2.59
C GLU A 292 -32.21 13.26 -2.80
N LEU A 293 -31.24 12.52 -2.28
CA LEU A 293 -31.17 11.06 -2.45
C LEU A 293 -32.04 10.31 -1.43
N GLU A 294 -32.13 10.79 -0.20
CA GLU A 294 -32.87 10.15 0.89
C GLU A 294 -33.65 11.18 1.73
N PRO A 295 -34.87 11.56 1.29
CA PRO A 295 -35.71 12.53 1.99
C PRO A 295 -36.09 12.12 3.43
N SER A 296 -36.05 10.84 3.78
CA SER A 296 -36.34 10.33 5.13
C SER A 296 -35.32 10.83 6.17
N MET A 297 -34.10 11.17 5.76
CA MET A 297 -33.04 11.68 6.64
C MET A 297 -33.22 13.15 7.06
N GLN A 298 -34.34 13.80 6.71
CA GLN A 298 -34.60 15.22 6.97
C GLN A 298 -34.37 15.64 8.43
N LYS A 299 -34.73 14.80 9.40
CA LYS A 299 -34.51 15.10 10.83
C LYS A 299 -33.03 15.10 11.20
N ALA A 300 -32.24 14.16 10.65
CA ALA A 300 -30.80 14.07 10.88
C ALA A 300 -30.07 15.25 10.24
N VAL A 301 -30.37 15.55 8.97
CA VAL A 301 -29.75 16.68 8.25
C VAL A 301 -30.05 18.02 8.92
N ARG A 302 -31.30 18.27 9.37
CA ARG A 302 -31.64 19.48 10.15
C ARG A 302 -30.90 19.59 11.48
N ARG A 303 -30.45 18.47 12.05
CA ARG A 303 -29.63 18.49 13.26
C ARG A 303 -28.20 18.90 12.90
N GLU A 304 -27.61 18.30 11.88
CA GLU A 304 -26.25 18.63 11.42
C GLU A 304 -26.14 20.08 10.95
N LEU A 305 -27.12 20.59 10.19
CA LEU A 305 -27.15 22.00 9.76
C LEU A 305 -27.15 22.96 10.94
N ARG A 306 -27.93 22.68 11.99
CA ARG A 306 -27.94 23.50 13.21
C ARG A 306 -26.61 23.45 13.96
N LEU A 307 -25.96 22.29 14.01
CA LEU A 307 -24.63 22.16 14.62
C LEU A 307 -23.59 22.96 13.85
N LEU A 308 -23.63 22.89 12.52
CA LEU A 308 -22.77 23.68 11.64
C LEU A 308 -23.00 25.18 11.86
N GLU A 309 -24.25 25.65 11.83
CA GLU A 309 -24.60 27.07 12.05
C GLU A 309 -24.08 27.59 13.40
N ASN A 310 -24.29 26.84 14.49
CA ASN A 310 -23.81 27.22 15.82
C ASN A 310 -22.28 27.34 15.84
N ARG A 311 -21.58 26.35 15.27
CA ARG A 311 -20.12 26.34 15.21
C ARG A 311 -19.57 27.52 14.39
N MET A 312 -20.20 27.85 13.25
CA MET A 312 -19.81 29.01 12.44
C MET A 312 -20.05 30.32 13.19
N ALA A 313 -21.15 30.45 13.92
CA ALA A 313 -21.44 31.63 14.73
C ALA A 313 -20.43 31.83 15.87
N GLU A 314 -20.02 30.75 16.55
CA GLU A 314 -18.98 30.79 17.59
C GLU A 314 -17.65 31.31 17.01
N LYS A 315 -17.21 30.77 15.86
CA LYS A 315 -15.99 31.23 15.19
C LYS A 315 -16.08 32.68 14.74
N GLN A 316 -17.21 33.11 14.16
CA GLN A 316 -17.39 34.50 13.76
C GLN A 316 -17.32 35.46 14.95
N GLU A 317 -17.88 35.07 16.10
CA GLU A 317 -17.77 35.87 17.33
C GLU A 317 -16.32 35.89 17.85
N GLU A 318 -15.61 34.77 17.85
CA GLU A 318 -14.19 34.71 18.19
C GLU A 318 -13.33 35.62 17.30
N GLU A 319 -13.52 35.56 15.99
CA GLU A 319 -12.84 36.42 15.01
C GLU A 319 -13.21 37.90 15.22
N ARG A 320 -14.48 38.21 15.50
CA ARG A 320 -14.95 39.57 15.80
C ARG A 320 -14.28 40.11 17.08
N LEU A 321 -14.23 39.30 18.14
CA LEU A 321 -13.58 39.66 19.40
C LEU A 321 -12.06 39.84 19.20
N ARG A 322 -11.42 38.96 18.42
CA ARG A 322 -10.00 39.06 18.07
C ARG A 322 -9.70 40.34 17.29
N CYS A 323 -10.47 40.66 16.26
CA CYS A 323 -10.36 41.91 15.50
C CYS A 323 -10.58 43.14 16.40
N ARG A 324 -11.59 43.11 17.27
CA ARG A 324 -11.85 44.19 18.24
C ARG A 324 -10.66 44.41 19.17
N ASN A 325 -10.07 43.34 19.69
CA ASN A 325 -8.94 43.42 20.60
C ASN A 325 -7.69 43.98 19.89
N MET A 326 -7.43 43.58 18.64
CA MET A 326 -6.32 44.14 17.85
C MET A 326 -6.52 45.64 17.57
N LEU A 327 -7.73 46.08 17.22
CA LEU A 327 -8.05 47.50 16.99
C LEU A 327 -7.90 48.33 18.28
N SER A 328 -8.22 47.77 19.45
CA SER A 328 -8.04 48.46 20.74
C SER A 328 -6.57 48.61 21.16
N GLN A 329 -5.70 47.67 20.77
CA GLN A 329 -4.26 47.72 21.03
C GLN A 329 -3.51 48.64 20.06
N GLY A 330 -4.02 48.81 18.82
CA GLY A 330 -3.50 49.81 17.87
C GLY A 330 -3.84 51.26 18.22
N ALA A 331 -4.83 51.49 19.10
CA ALA A 331 -5.28 52.82 19.52
C ALA A 331 -4.59 53.36 20.79
N THR A 332 -3.65 52.61 21.39
CA THR A 332 -3.03 52.95 22.70
C THR A 332 -1.58 53.45 22.64
N GLN A 333 -1.04 53.77 21.46
CA GLN A 333 0.19 54.57 21.36
C GLN A 333 -0.14 56.04 21.06
N PRO A 334 0.08 56.97 22.01
CA PRO A 334 0.15 58.39 21.70
C PRO A 334 1.38 58.65 20.81
N PRO A 335 1.37 59.68 19.94
CA PRO A 335 2.58 60.07 19.21
C PRO A 335 3.67 60.42 20.22
N ALA A 336 4.77 59.68 20.22
CA ALA A 336 5.91 59.94 21.09
C ALA A 336 6.52 61.32 20.75
N GLU A 337 6.57 62.22 21.73
CA GLU A 337 7.31 63.48 21.64
C GLU A 337 8.80 63.22 21.35
N PRO A 338 9.46 64.06 20.54
CA PRO A 338 10.85 63.87 20.17
C PRO A 338 11.78 64.21 21.35
N PRO A 339 12.84 63.43 21.63
CA PRO A 339 13.76 63.74 22.72
C PRO A 339 14.64 64.95 22.39
N ALA A 340 14.86 65.79 23.41
CA ALA A 340 15.73 66.97 23.39
C ALA A 340 17.21 66.63 23.16
N GLN A 341 17.88 67.44 22.34
CA GLN A 341 19.34 67.43 22.13
C GLN A 341 20.08 68.25 23.21
N PRO A 342 21.32 67.88 23.56
CA PRO A 342 22.43 68.87 23.54
C PRO A 342 23.81 68.26 23.18
N PRO A 343 24.91 69.06 23.05
CA PRO A 343 25.16 70.21 22.16
C PRO A 343 26.27 69.95 21.11
N THR A 344 26.37 70.86 20.15
CA THR A 344 27.25 70.99 18.96
C THR A 344 28.78 71.11 19.23
N ALA A 345 29.66 70.31 18.59
CA ALA A 345 30.51 70.54 17.38
C ALA A 345 31.87 71.27 17.64
N PRO A 346 32.93 71.34 16.75
CA PRO A 346 33.11 70.90 15.32
C PRO A 346 34.58 70.41 14.97
N PRO A 347 35.16 70.46 13.73
CA PRO A 347 34.67 70.23 12.33
C PRO A 347 35.54 69.27 11.43
N ALA A 348 34.90 68.81 10.32
CA ALA A 348 35.41 68.56 8.93
C ALA A 348 36.43 67.41 8.66
N GLU A 349 36.41 66.63 7.56
CA GLU A 349 36.13 66.95 6.14
C GLU A 349 35.60 65.77 5.28
N LEU A 350 34.75 66.15 4.30
CA LEU A 350 34.51 65.69 2.90
C LEU A 350 34.55 64.19 2.50
N SER A 351 33.50 63.56 1.94
CA SER A 351 32.88 63.69 0.58
C SER A 351 33.12 62.36 -0.17
N THR A 352 32.24 61.67 -0.91
CA THR A 352 31.18 62.01 -1.88
C THR A 352 30.19 60.83 -2.01
N GLY A 353 28.89 61.07 -2.26
CA GLY A 353 27.87 60.02 -2.61
C GLY A 353 27.89 59.61 -4.10
N PRO A 354 26.77 59.21 -4.76
CA PRO A 354 25.47 58.63 -4.32
C PRO A 354 25.11 57.34 -5.15
N PRO A 355 23.84 56.98 -5.47
CA PRO A 355 22.94 56.04 -4.77
C PRO A 355 22.44 54.83 -5.62
N ALA A 356 21.61 53.94 -5.00
CA ALA A 356 20.49 53.08 -5.52
C ALA A 356 20.57 52.44 -6.93
N GLU A 357 20.11 51.23 -7.29
CA GLU A 357 19.22 50.17 -6.79
C GLU A 357 19.49 48.90 -7.70
N PRO A 358 18.83 47.73 -7.51
CA PRO A 358 19.30 46.41 -7.95
C PRO A 358 18.97 46.08 -9.42
N PRO A 359 19.54 45.00 -10.02
CA PRO A 359 18.62 43.94 -10.50
C PRO A 359 19.19 42.49 -10.66
N THR A 360 18.24 41.55 -10.66
CA THR A 360 18.04 40.39 -11.57
C THR A 360 18.88 39.10 -11.49
N ALA A 361 18.11 37.99 -11.58
CA ALA A 361 18.49 36.58 -11.70
C ALA A 361 19.24 36.22 -13.00
N PRO A 362 19.97 35.09 -13.04
CA PRO A 362 20.70 34.66 -14.24
C PRO A 362 19.85 33.83 -15.22
N PRO A 363 20.18 33.86 -16.53
CA PRO A 363 19.40 33.24 -17.61
C PRO A 363 19.88 31.83 -18.00
N ALA A 364 19.01 31.17 -18.77
CA ALA A 364 19.24 29.89 -19.44
C ALA A 364 20.18 30.01 -20.66
N GLU A 365 21.04 29.01 -20.86
CA GLU A 365 21.86 28.86 -22.07
C GLU A 365 21.26 27.83 -23.03
N LEU A 366 21.19 28.22 -24.30
CA LEU A 366 20.77 27.41 -25.46
C LEU A 366 21.86 27.58 -26.52
N SER A 367 22.51 26.49 -26.91
CA SER A 367 23.54 26.45 -27.96
C SER A 367 22.93 26.08 -29.31
N THR A 368 23.09 26.97 -30.30
CA THR A 368 22.87 26.77 -31.75
C THR A 368 24.23 26.45 -32.42
N GLY A 369 24.42 25.87 -33.62
CA GLY A 369 23.64 25.33 -34.75
C GLY A 369 24.61 24.47 -35.62
N PRO A 370 24.57 24.39 -36.98
CA PRO A 370 23.65 25.01 -37.96
C PRO A 370 23.26 24.02 -39.14
N PRO A 371 22.89 24.41 -40.40
CA PRO A 371 21.56 24.09 -40.99
C PRO A 371 21.55 23.57 -42.47
N ALA A 372 20.34 23.60 -43.10
CA ALA A 372 19.96 23.50 -44.53
C ALA A 372 19.46 22.11 -45.03
N GLU A 373 18.40 21.91 -45.83
CA GLU A 373 17.25 22.68 -46.37
C GLU A 373 16.28 21.61 -47.00
N PRO A 374 14.95 21.86 -47.16
CA PRO A 374 13.96 20.95 -47.80
C PRO A 374 13.54 21.50 -49.20
N PRO A 375 12.40 21.16 -49.87
CA PRO A 375 11.38 20.10 -49.69
C PRO A 375 11.02 19.33 -51.00
N ALA A 376 10.18 18.29 -50.92
CA ALA A 376 9.35 17.85 -52.07
C ALA A 376 8.02 17.24 -51.60
N GLU A 377 6.92 17.77 -52.13
CA GLU A 377 5.52 17.39 -51.88
C GLU A 377 5.05 16.22 -52.78
N LEU A 378 4.21 15.34 -52.19
CA LEU A 378 2.95 14.73 -52.71
C LEU A 378 3.00 13.77 -53.94
N PRO A 379 2.05 12.80 -54.11
CA PRO A 379 0.62 12.96 -53.82
C PRO A 379 -0.18 11.74 -53.27
N LEU A 380 -1.44 12.08 -52.97
CA LEU A 380 -2.58 11.25 -52.57
C LEU A 380 -3.23 10.45 -53.73
N SER A 381 -3.88 9.34 -53.32
CA SER A 381 -5.08 8.67 -53.91
C SER A 381 -4.88 7.62 -55.03
N PRO A 382 -5.87 6.73 -55.33
CA PRO A 382 -7.20 6.51 -54.73
C PRO A 382 -7.51 5.04 -54.34
N GLY A 383 -8.67 4.81 -53.71
CA GLY A 383 -9.11 3.52 -53.16
C GLY A 383 -9.67 2.50 -54.16
N HIS A 384 -10.05 1.34 -53.61
CA HIS A 384 -11.03 0.43 -54.21
C HIS A 384 -11.74 -0.41 -53.13
N SER A 385 -13.07 -0.37 -53.19
CA SER A 385 -14.00 -1.27 -52.49
C SER A 385 -14.02 -2.67 -53.12
N LEU A 386 -14.30 -3.72 -52.32
CA LEU A 386 -15.39 -4.71 -52.46
C LEU A 386 -15.01 -6.13 -51.96
N GLN A 387 -15.94 -6.67 -51.15
CA GLN A 387 -16.42 -8.07 -51.08
C GLN A 387 -15.41 -9.22 -50.88
N HIS A 388 -15.50 -9.90 -49.73
CA HIS A 388 -16.25 -11.15 -49.60
C HIS A 388 -16.52 -11.52 -48.13
#